data_AF-A0A6B2YPN9-F1
#
_entry.id   AF-A0A6B2YPN9-F1
#
_cell.length_a   1.000
_cell.length_b   1.000
_cell.length_c   1.000
_cell.angle_alpha   90.00
_cell.angle_beta   90.00
_cell.angle_gamma   90.00
#
_symmetry.space_group_name_H-M   'P 1'
#
loop_
_entity.id
_entity.type
_entity.pdbx_description
1 polymer ?
#
loop_
_entity_poly.entity_id
_entity_poly.type
_entity_poly.pdbx_seq_one_letter_code
_entity_poly.pdbx_strand_id
1 'polypeptide(L)'
;MSPPPPGHPAATGRGRPRPVTGAPARIPDSKVFQPAAVLDRSSILDVIDRELSGRPGPAGLSVRAVLTGLLVAVHYTGRATLAEAWRTLAFALSPTARRRLGIADIAPQPPAERIYRTVNRITTAFDPARCDRRRRLPLEQAKVVAAAWEENDAEHVRKKALLQQICTALIGQTVRIARRCGVLKHWRGDVGIDATALATWHKPASLRRGLASLNVTAGWHYSGGSSEPTFGHSGHLALAAQAGPGTGRIAQIVLGMVVDHPGRRTGRNAITLLESLAKLGLPAGSLAVDRLYTDARAESFALPARALGYRLALDHKQDQRGIQGAHRGALMIDGTRRIRPRVLIVSAHDPRLRLRHRGLEGRAAAPA
;
A
#
# COMPACT_ATOMS: atom_id res chain seq x y z
N MET A 1 27.40 12.93 -58.17
CA MET A 1 26.62 13.04 -56.91
C MET A 1 25.97 11.69 -56.66
N SER A 2 26.36 10.99 -55.58
CA SER A 2 25.76 9.70 -55.22
C SER A 2 24.46 9.91 -54.43
N PRO A 3 23.46 9.01 -54.52
CA PRO A 3 22.25 9.12 -53.72
C PRO A 3 22.55 8.91 -52.22
N PRO A 4 21.78 9.52 -51.32
CA PRO A 4 21.97 9.35 -49.88
C PRO A 4 21.58 7.93 -49.44
N PRO A 5 22.23 7.37 -48.40
CA PRO A 5 21.88 6.06 -47.87
C PRO A 5 20.47 6.07 -47.21
N PRO A 6 19.75 4.94 -47.22
CA PRO A 6 18.41 4.86 -46.63
C PRO A 6 18.46 5.15 -45.12
N GLY A 7 17.62 6.09 -44.68
CA GLY A 7 17.65 6.64 -43.33
C GLY A 7 17.35 5.61 -42.24
N HIS A 8 18.04 5.77 -41.09
CA HIS A 8 17.72 5.02 -39.88
C HIS A 8 16.24 5.21 -39.50
N PRO A 9 15.50 4.12 -39.19
CA PRO A 9 14.15 4.25 -38.67
C PRO A 9 14.20 4.99 -37.32
N ALA A 10 13.31 5.97 -37.17
CA ALA A 10 13.23 6.79 -35.97
C ALA A 10 13.16 5.93 -34.69
N ALA A 11 13.84 6.39 -33.63
CA ALA A 11 13.91 5.69 -32.35
C ALA A 11 12.53 5.62 -31.68
N THR A 12 11.74 4.62 -32.06
CA THR A 12 10.54 4.22 -31.33
C THR A 12 10.97 3.84 -29.92
N GLY A 13 10.46 4.58 -28.93
CA GLY A 13 10.84 4.37 -27.54
C GLY A 13 10.66 2.91 -27.16
N ARG A 14 11.76 2.27 -26.71
CA ARG A 14 11.82 0.84 -26.37
C ARG A 14 10.95 0.55 -25.15
N GLY A 15 9.64 0.47 -25.34
CA GLY A 15 8.77 -0.30 -24.46
C GLY A 15 9.29 -1.74 -24.40
N ARG A 16 9.14 -2.40 -23.24
CA ARG A 16 9.47 -3.84 -23.11
C ARG A 16 8.85 -4.61 -24.28
N PRO A 17 9.55 -5.59 -24.86
CA PRO A 17 8.95 -6.51 -25.81
C PRO A 17 7.66 -7.05 -25.20
N ARG A 18 6.53 -6.89 -25.90
CA ARG A 18 5.34 -7.68 -25.56
C ARG A 18 5.75 -9.14 -25.69
N PRO A 19 5.52 -10.00 -24.68
CA PRO A 19 5.32 -11.40 -24.98
C PRO A 19 4.21 -11.46 -26.02
N VAL A 20 4.36 -12.28 -27.06
CA VAL A 20 3.21 -12.68 -27.88
C VAL A 20 2.32 -13.52 -26.97
N THR A 21 1.43 -12.85 -26.23
CA THR A 21 0.54 -13.54 -25.32
C THR A 21 -0.48 -14.28 -26.16
N GLY A 22 -0.41 -15.61 -26.13
CA GLY A 22 -1.48 -16.51 -26.58
C GLY A 22 -2.74 -16.40 -25.73
N ALA A 23 -3.16 -15.17 -25.42
CA ALA A 23 -4.46 -14.90 -24.85
C ALA A 23 -5.49 -15.20 -25.96
N PRO A 24 -6.42 -16.14 -25.75
CA PRO A 24 -7.41 -16.47 -26.77
C PRO A 24 -8.26 -15.24 -27.10
N ALA A 25 -8.73 -15.15 -28.35
CA ALA A 25 -9.60 -14.07 -28.83
C ALA A 25 -10.90 -13.89 -28.01
N ARG A 26 -11.21 -14.86 -27.13
CA ARG A 26 -12.24 -14.80 -26.11
C ARG A 26 -11.69 -15.34 -24.78
N ILE A 27 -11.84 -14.57 -23.71
CA ILE A 27 -11.45 -14.96 -22.35
C ILE A 27 -12.36 -16.11 -21.87
N PRO A 28 -11.80 -17.21 -21.31
CA PRO A 28 -12.59 -18.32 -20.79
C PRO A 28 -13.52 -17.89 -19.65
N ASP A 29 -14.77 -18.33 -19.68
CA ASP A 29 -15.79 -18.03 -18.66
C ASP A 29 -15.30 -18.29 -17.22
N SER A 30 -14.54 -19.36 -17.00
CA SER A 30 -13.94 -19.68 -15.69
C SER A 30 -13.03 -18.55 -15.16
N LYS A 31 -12.29 -17.88 -16.04
CA LYS A 31 -11.39 -16.76 -15.72
C LYS A 31 -12.12 -15.43 -15.51
N VAL A 32 -13.37 -15.34 -15.95
CA VAL A 32 -14.30 -14.23 -15.63
C VAL A 32 -15.00 -14.50 -14.29
N PHE A 33 -15.44 -15.74 -14.07
CA PHE A 33 -16.21 -16.12 -12.89
C PHE A 33 -15.36 -16.26 -11.63
N GLN A 34 -14.05 -16.52 -11.75
CA GLN A 34 -13.11 -16.46 -10.63
C GLN A 34 -13.09 -15.09 -9.92
N PRO A 35 -12.76 -13.95 -10.57
CA PRO A 35 -12.79 -12.64 -9.93
C PRO A 35 -14.20 -12.20 -9.54
N ALA A 36 -15.23 -12.50 -10.34
CA ALA A 36 -16.62 -12.23 -9.97
C ALA A 36 -16.99 -12.94 -8.64
N ALA A 37 -16.63 -14.21 -8.48
CA ALA A 37 -16.92 -14.98 -7.27
C ALA A 37 -15.97 -14.69 -6.08
N VAL A 38 -14.98 -13.81 -6.26
CA VAL A 38 -14.26 -13.13 -5.17
C VAL A 38 -15.05 -11.91 -4.72
N LEU A 39 -15.51 -11.07 -5.66
CA LEU A 39 -16.38 -9.90 -5.38
C LEU A 39 -17.64 -10.33 -4.62
N ASP A 40 -18.37 -11.32 -5.17
CA ASP A 40 -19.63 -11.85 -4.63
C ASP A 40 -19.49 -12.43 -3.21
N ARG A 41 -18.27 -12.83 -2.79
CA ARG A 41 -18.01 -13.41 -1.46
C ARG A 41 -17.22 -12.49 -0.53
N SER A 42 -16.87 -11.29 -0.98
CA SER A 42 -16.16 -10.29 -0.18
C SER A 42 -17.09 -9.28 0.50
N SER A 43 -18.40 -9.41 0.29
CA SER A 43 -19.46 -8.48 0.76
C SER A 43 -19.25 -6.99 0.40
N ILE A 44 -18.30 -6.66 -0.49
CA ILE A 44 -18.09 -5.25 -0.90
C ILE A 44 -19.23 -4.73 -1.77
N LEU A 45 -19.92 -5.62 -2.49
CA LEU A 45 -21.05 -5.24 -3.33
C LEU A 45 -22.19 -4.70 -2.46
N ASP A 46 -22.51 -5.38 -1.35
CA ASP A 46 -23.52 -4.94 -0.37
C ASP A 46 -23.16 -3.59 0.27
N VAL A 47 -21.87 -3.35 0.54
CA VAL A 47 -21.37 -2.06 1.05
C VAL A 47 -21.53 -0.96 0.00
N ILE A 48 -21.15 -1.23 -1.25
CA ILE A 48 -21.25 -0.24 -2.33
C ILE A 48 -22.71 0.04 -2.68
N ASP A 49 -23.54 -0.98 -2.83
CA ASP A 49 -24.95 -0.81 -3.20
C ASP A 49 -25.75 -0.11 -2.09
N ARG A 50 -25.39 -0.31 -0.81
CA ARG A 50 -25.92 0.48 0.31
C ARG A 50 -25.57 1.96 0.19
N GLU A 51 -24.29 2.29 -0.04
CA GLU A 51 -23.84 3.68 -0.20
C GLU A 51 -24.36 4.36 -1.48
N LEU A 52 -24.74 3.57 -2.50
CA LEU A 52 -25.32 4.04 -3.76
C LEU A 52 -26.85 4.04 -3.81
N SER A 53 -27.52 3.45 -2.79
CA SER A 53 -28.97 3.39 -2.68
C SER A 53 -29.57 4.81 -2.60
N GLY A 54 -30.74 5.01 -3.23
CA GLY A 54 -31.42 6.31 -3.30
C GLY A 54 -30.68 7.43 -4.06
N ARG A 55 -29.42 7.26 -4.46
CA ARG A 55 -28.66 8.32 -5.14
C ARG A 55 -29.16 8.56 -6.57
N PRO A 56 -29.50 9.81 -6.94
CA PRO A 56 -29.93 10.14 -8.30
C PRO A 56 -28.79 10.00 -9.31
N GLY A 57 -29.15 9.77 -10.57
CA GLY A 57 -28.22 9.76 -11.70
C GLY A 57 -28.57 8.70 -12.76
N PRO A 58 -28.06 8.85 -13.99
CA PRO A 58 -28.36 7.95 -15.08
C PRO A 58 -27.84 6.53 -14.82
N ALA A 59 -28.61 5.53 -15.23
CA ALA A 59 -28.23 4.12 -15.11
C ALA A 59 -26.91 3.83 -15.85
N GLY A 60 -26.03 3.07 -15.18
CA GLY A 60 -24.75 2.61 -15.72
C GLY A 60 -24.77 1.12 -16.05
N LEU A 61 -23.61 0.46 -15.89
CA LEU A 61 -23.55 -0.99 -15.66
C LEU A 61 -23.65 -1.29 -14.16
N SER A 62 -23.92 -2.55 -13.78
CA SER A 62 -23.85 -2.95 -12.38
C SER A 62 -22.43 -2.75 -11.82
N VAL A 63 -22.32 -2.43 -10.53
CA VAL A 63 -21.02 -2.31 -9.82
C VAL A 63 -20.20 -3.60 -10.02
N ARG A 64 -20.85 -4.74 -9.84
CA ARG A 64 -20.32 -6.08 -10.08
C ARG A 64 -19.71 -6.26 -11.48
N ALA A 65 -20.40 -5.83 -12.53
CA ALA A 65 -19.90 -5.91 -13.91
C ALA A 65 -18.63 -5.06 -14.09
N VAL A 66 -18.64 -3.82 -13.60
CA VAL A 66 -17.50 -2.89 -13.75
C VAL A 66 -16.27 -3.37 -12.98
N LEU A 67 -16.44 -3.79 -11.72
CA LEU A 67 -15.35 -4.31 -10.90
C LEU A 67 -14.81 -5.64 -11.46
N THR A 68 -15.67 -6.53 -11.95
CA THR A 68 -15.22 -7.75 -12.64
C THR A 68 -14.41 -7.40 -13.89
N GLY A 69 -14.90 -6.46 -14.71
CA GLY A 69 -14.20 -5.98 -15.91
C GLY A 69 -12.81 -5.41 -15.61
N LEU A 70 -12.68 -4.65 -14.51
CA LEU A 70 -11.40 -4.12 -14.05
C LEU A 70 -10.43 -5.24 -13.59
N LEU A 71 -10.90 -6.20 -12.79
CA LEU A 71 -10.06 -7.30 -12.32
C LEU A 71 -9.59 -8.21 -13.47
N VAL A 72 -10.48 -8.51 -14.43
CA VAL A 72 -10.12 -9.29 -15.63
C VAL A 72 -9.19 -8.48 -16.53
N ALA A 73 -9.42 -7.19 -16.73
CA ALA A 73 -8.52 -6.33 -17.50
C ALA A 73 -7.11 -6.27 -16.89
N VAL A 74 -6.99 -6.15 -15.57
CA VAL A 74 -5.68 -6.23 -14.87
C VAL A 74 -5.01 -7.59 -15.13
N HIS A 75 -5.75 -8.69 -14.99
CA HIS A 75 -5.19 -10.03 -15.15
C HIS A 75 -4.65 -10.31 -16.57
N TYR A 76 -5.34 -9.82 -17.61
CA TYR A 76 -4.98 -10.09 -19.01
C TYR A 76 -4.13 -9.00 -19.69
N THR A 77 -4.22 -7.74 -19.25
CA THR A 77 -3.53 -6.60 -19.90
C THR A 77 -2.51 -5.90 -19.01
N GLY A 78 -2.47 -6.24 -17.71
CA GLY A 78 -1.68 -5.53 -16.71
C GLY A 78 -2.20 -4.12 -16.37
N ARG A 79 -3.42 -3.75 -16.80
CA ARG A 79 -3.93 -2.38 -16.71
C ARG A 79 -5.34 -2.31 -16.10
N ALA A 80 -5.49 -1.49 -15.07
CA ALA A 80 -6.75 -1.20 -14.38
C ALA A 80 -7.50 0.02 -14.95
N THR A 81 -7.53 0.22 -16.27
CA THR A 81 -8.20 1.40 -16.87
C THR A 81 -9.63 1.10 -17.29
N LEU A 82 -10.49 2.14 -17.29
CA LEU A 82 -11.87 2.01 -17.76
C LEU A 82 -11.96 1.64 -19.24
N ALA A 83 -10.96 2.05 -20.05
CA ALA A 83 -10.87 1.67 -21.45
C ALA A 83 -10.56 0.18 -21.63
N GLU A 84 -9.63 -0.40 -20.86
CA GLU A 84 -9.38 -1.85 -20.94
C GLU A 84 -10.51 -2.68 -20.32
N ALA A 85 -11.13 -2.20 -19.23
CA ALA A 85 -12.34 -2.82 -18.69
C ALA A 85 -13.49 -2.82 -19.72
N TRP A 86 -13.70 -1.71 -20.42
CA TRP A 86 -14.66 -1.62 -21.53
C TRP A 86 -14.36 -2.61 -22.65
N ARG A 87 -13.13 -2.62 -23.18
CA ARG A 87 -12.73 -3.56 -24.25
C ARG A 87 -12.92 -5.01 -23.84
N THR A 88 -12.55 -5.33 -22.60
CA THR A 88 -12.70 -6.66 -22.00
C THR A 88 -14.17 -7.06 -21.97
N LEU A 89 -15.04 -6.25 -21.36
CA LEU A 89 -16.47 -6.54 -21.22
C LEU A 89 -17.22 -6.60 -22.56
N ALA A 90 -16.87 -5.73 -23.52
CA ALA A 90 -17.56 -5.63 -24.80
C ALA A 90 -17.15 -6.72 -25.79
N PHE A 91 -15.84 -6.97 -25.96
CA PHE A 91 -15.31 -7.77 -27.06
C PHE A 91 -14.67 -9.09 -26.62
N ALA A 92 -14.06 -9.14 -25.43
CA ALA A 92 -13.31 -10.33 -25.00
C ALA A 92 -14.16 -11.39 -24.28
N LEU A 93 -15.39 -11.07 -23.85
CA LEU A 93 -16.25 -11.99 -23.11
C LEU A 93 -17.16 -12.84 -24.02
N SER A 94 -17.48 -14.07 -23.57
CA SER A 94 -18.53 -14.88 -24.19
C SER A 94 -19.93 -14.28 -23.97
N PRO A 95 -20.94 -14.65 -24.78
CA PRO A 95 -22.34 -14.31 -24.50
C PRO A 95 -22.83 -14.82 -23.14
N THR A 96 -22.36 -15.99 -22.70
CA THR A 96 -22.70 -16.59 -21.39
C THR A 96 -22.12 -15.77 -20.24
N ALA A 97 -20.84 -15.38 -20.33
CA ALA A 97 -20.22 -14.50 -19.36
C ALA A 97 -20.89 -13.12 -19.30
N ARG A 98 -21.25 -12.53 -20.47
CA ARG A 98 -21.99 -11.25 -20.53
C ARG A 98 -23.37 -11.37 -19.89
N ARG A 99 -24.16 -12.40 -20.20
CA ARG A 99 -25.45 -12.66 -19.52
C ARG A 99 -25.28 -12.79 -18.00
N ARG A 100 -24.31 -13.58 -17.52
CA ARG A 100 -24.07 -13.80 -16.08
C ARG A 100 -23.57 -12.56 -15.33
N LEU A 101 -23.11 -11.52 -16.03
CA LEU A 101 -22.76 -10.22 -15.45
C LEU A 101 -23.86 -9.14 -15.60
N GLY A 102 -24.98 -9.45 -16.27
CA GLY A 102 -26.04 -8.47 -16.57
C GLY A 102 -25.68 -7.51 -17.72
N ILE A 103 -24.95 -8.00 -18.72
CA ILE A 103 -24.33 -7.23 -19.82
C ILE A 103 -24.96 -7.62 -21.19
N ALA A 104 -26.03 -8.43 -21.19
CA ALA A 104 -26.54 -9.11 -22.38
C ALA A 104 -26.90 -8.18 -23.56
N ASP A 105 -27.54 -7.04 -23.27
CA ASP A 105 -28.30 -6.26 -24.26
C ASP A 105 -27.60 -4.95 -24.67
N ILE A 106 -26.27 -4.89 -24.62
CA ILE A 106 -25.57 -3.67 -25.04
C ILE A 106 -25.47 -3.60 -26.57
N ALA A 107 -26.31 -2.76 -27.16
CA ALA A 107 -26.18 -2.28 -28.53
C ALA A 107 -24.82 -1.60 -28.78
N PRO A 108 -24.37 -1.43 -30.04
CA PRO A 108 -22.98 -1.04 -30.35
C PRO A 108 -22.50 0.35 -29.86
N GLN A 109 -23.40 1.26 -29.48
CA GLN A 109 -23.07 2.60 -28.97
C GLN A 109 -22.94 2.60 -27.43
N PRO A 110 -22.03 3.39 -26.85
CA PRO A 110 -20.85 2.74 -26.30
C PRO A 110 -21.01 2.34 -24.82
N PRO A 111 -20.76 1.06 -24.46
CA PRO A 111 -20.73 0.64 -23.06
C PRO A 111 -19.71 1.40 -22.19
N ALA A 112 -18.74 2.10 -22.80
CA ALA A 112 -17.83 3.00 -22.12
C ALA A 112 -18.58 4.04 -21.28
N GLU A 113 -19.62 4.69 -21.81
CA GLU A 113 -20.42 5.66 -21.04
C GLU A 113 -21.08 5.03 -19.82
N ARG A 114 -21.67 3.85 -19.97
CA ARG A 114 -22.32 3.13 -18.87
C ARG A 114 -21.33 2.77 -17.77
N ILE A 115 -20.09 2.42 -18.14
CA ILE A 115 -18.97 2.21 -17.19
C ILE A 115 -18.61 3.54 -16.50
N TYR A 116 -18.42 4.63 -17.25
CA TYR A 116 -18.13 5.96 -16.68
C TYR A 116 -19.22 6.44 -15.72
N ARG A 117 -20.51 6.20 -16.03
CA ARG A 117 -21.65 6.53 -15.15
C ARG A 117 -21.55 5.79 -13.81
N THR A 118 -21.29 4.47 -13.82
CA THR A 118 -21.10 3.67 -12.60
C THR A 118 -19.89 4.15 -11.78
N VAL A 119 -18.75 4.39 -12.42
CA VAL A 119 -17.53 4.86 -11.74
C VAL A 119 -17.69 6.29 -11.20
N ASN A 120 -18.42 7.16 -11.90
CA ASN A 120 -18.80 8.47 -11.36
C ASN A 120 -19.69 8.35 -10.13
N ARG A 121 -20.68 7.44 -10.11
CA ARG A 121 -21.51 7.18 -8.92
C ARG A 121 -20.66 6.68 -7.75
N ILE A 122 -19.79 5.68 -7.96
CA ILE A 122 -18.88 5.16 -6.93
C ILE A 122 -17.97 6.28 -6.39
N THR A 123 -17.25 7.00 -7.26
CA THR A 123 -16.35 8.08 -6.81
C THR A 123 -17.09 9.23 -6.12
N THR A 124 -18.35 9.52 -6.48
CA THR A 124 -19.18 10.53 -5.79
C THR A 124 -19.64 10.06 -4.41
N ALA A 125 -19.71 8.76 -4.16
CA ALA A 125 -20.06 8.22 -2.84
C ALA A 125 -18.84 8.05 -1.92
N PHE A 126 -17.72 7.57 -2.46
CA PHE A 126 -16.59 7.08 -1.67
C PHE A 126 -15.37 8.01 -1.61
N ASP A 127 -15.19 8.95 -2.54
CA ASP A 127 -14.02 9.85 -2.52
C ASP A 127 -14.20 10.94 -1.45
N PRO A 128 -13.31 11.04 -0.44
CA PRO A 128 -13.41 12.03 0.63
C PRO A 128 -13.54 13.46 0.10
N ALA A 129 -12.60 13.90 -0.76
CA ALA A 129 -12.65 15.20 -1.43
C ALA A 129 -12.59 15.03 -2.96
N ARG A 130 -13.75 14.80 -3.57
CA ARG A 130 -13.90 14.63 -5.02
C ARG A 130 -13.64 15.94 -5.77
N CYS A 131 -12.73 15.90 -6.74
CA CYS A 131 -12.48 17.00 -7.68
C CYS A 131 -12.64 16.55 -9.15
N ASP A 132 -12.65 17.50 -10.10
CA ASP A 132 -12.49 17.13 -11.51
C ASP A 132 -11.07 16.60 -11.74
N ARG A 133 -10.97 15.39 -12.31
CA ARG A 133 -9.71 14.72 -12.68
C ARG A 133 -9.47 14.72 -14.20
N ARG A 134 -10.29 15.43 -14.98
CA ARG A 134 -10.10 15.63 -16.43
C ARG A 134 -9.11 16.74 -16.76
N ARG A 135 -8.89 17.68 -15.84
CA ARG A 135 -8.04 18.88 -16.03
C ARG A 135 -7.16 19.09 -14.80
N ARG A 136 -5.94 19.62 -14.99
CA ARG A 136 -5.03 19.95 -13.89
C ARG A 136 -5.54 21.22 -13.21
N LEU A 137 -5.78 21.16 -11.90
CA LEU A 137 -6.19 22.32 -11.12
C LEU A 137 -5.03 23.30 -10.91
N PRO A 138 -5.30 24.61 -10.75
CA PRO A 138 -4.37 25.56 -10.17
C PRO A 138 -3.89 25.10 -8.79
N LEU A 139 -2.65 25.44 -8.40
CA LEU A 139 -2.04 24.99 -7.14
C LEU A 139 -2.88 25.34 -5.90
N GLU A 140 -3.40 26.57 -5.80
CA GLU A 140 -4.20 26.98 -4.63
C GLU A 140 -5.51 26.20 -4.51
N GLN A 141 -6.21 25.96 -5.62
CA GLN A 141 -7.41 25.11 -5.62
C GLN A 141 -7.08 23.66 -5.25
N ALA A 142 -5.94 23.14 -5.72
CA ALA A 142 -5.50 21.79 -5.37
C ALA A 142 -5.09 21.64 -3.90
N LYS A 143 -4.52 22.69 -3.28
CA LYS A 143 -4.24 22.72 -1.83
C LYS A 143 -5.52 22.55 -1.03
N VAL A 144 -6.61 23.23 -1.41
CA VAL A 144 -7.93 23.10 -0.75
C VAL A 144 -8.44 21.66 -0.85
N VAL A 145 -8.41 21.04 -2.04
CA VAL A 145 -8.84 19.64 -2.21
C VAL A 145 -7.95 18.67 -1.41
N ALA A 146 -6.64 18.89 -1.39
CA ALA A 146 -5.72 18.05 -0.61
C ALA A 146 -5.91 18.21 0.90
N ALA A 147 -6.21 19.42 1.38
CA ALA A 147 -6.56 19.69 2.78
C ALA A 147 -7.88 19.03 3.18
N ALA A 148 -8.91 19.12 2.33
CA ALA A 148 -10.18 18.42 2.54
C ALA A 148 -10.00 16.89 2.59
N TRP A 149 -9.08 16.34 1.81
CA TRP A 149 -8.73 14.91 1.91
C TRP A 149 -8.06 14.54 3.26
N GLU A 150 -7.54 15.51 4.02
CA GLU A 150 -6.96 15.35 5.35
C GLU A 150 -7.92 15.74 6.49
N GLU A 151 -9.14 16.19 6.21
CA GLU A 151 -10.17 16.51 7.21
C GLU A 151 -10.58 15.29 8.04
N ASN A 152 -10.95 15.54 9.30
CA ASN A 152 -11.21 14.52 10.32
C ASN A 152 -12.60 14.65 10.98
N ASP A 153 -13.54 15.33 10.33
CA ASP A 153 -14.95 15.23 10.66
C ASP A 153 -15.48 13.80 10.41
N ALA A 154 -16.68 13.53 10.93
CA ALA A 154 -17.29 12.21 10.88
C ALA A 154 -17.51 11.68 9.45
N GLU A 155 -17.78 12.53 8.45
CA GLU A 155 -18.06 12.06 7.09
C GLU A 155 -16.76 11.70 6.35
N HIS A 156 -15.73 12.54 6.42
CA HIS A 156 -14.44 12.23 5.79
C HIS A 156 -13.77 11.01 6.44
N VAL A 157 -13.83 10.87 7.77
CA VAL A 157 -13.34 9.67 8.47
C VAL A 157 -14.13 8.42 8.04
N ARG A 158 -15.46 8.50 7.94
CA ARG A 158 -16.32 7.40 7.47
C ARG A 158 -15.98 6.98 6.04
N LYS A 159 -15.79 7.93 5.10
CA LYS A 159 -15.40 7.64 3.71
C LYS A 159 -14.04 6.97 3.62
N LYS A 160 -13.04 7.45 4.36
CA LYS A 160 -11.71 6.82 4.47
C LYS A 160 -11.80 5.39 5.00
N ALA A 161 -12.59 5.18 6.06
CA ALA A 161 -12.83 3.86 6.63
C ALA A 161 -13.54 2.90 5.65
N LEU A 162 -14.52 3.39 4.89
CA LEU A 162 -15.21 2.62 3.84
C LEU A 162 -14.28 2.21 2.69
N LEU A 163 -13.43 3.14 2.21
CA LEU A 163 -12.40 2.82 1.21
C LEU A 163 -11.45 1.73 1.71
N GLN A 164 -10.97 1.85 2.95
CA GLN A 164 -10.12 0.83 3.56
C GLN A 164 -10.87 -0.49 3.77
N GLN A 165 -12.15 -0.46 4.16
CA GLN A 165 -12.97 -1.66 4.30
C GLN A 165 -13.09 -2.42 2.98
N ILE A 166 -13.26 -1.74 1.85
CA ILE A 166 -13.30 -2.37 0.52
C ILE A 166 -11.96 -3.07 0.21
N CYS A 167 -10.83 -2.41 0.46
CA CYS A 167 -9.49 -2.99 0.28
C CYS A 167 -9.26 -4.20 1.18
N THR A 168 -9.54 -4.08 2.48
CA THR A 168 -9.42 -5.14 3.48
C THR A 168 -10.32 -6.32 3.15
N ALA A 169 -11.55 -6.10 2.70
CA ALA A 169 -12.50 -7.17 2.39
C ALA A 169 -12.12 -7.95 1.11
N LEU A 170 -11.62 -7.27 0.07
CA LEU A 170 -11.10 -7.91 -1.15
C LEU A 170 -9.92 -8.84 -0.84
N ILE A 171 -8.92 -8.34 -0.13
CA ILE A 171 -7.72 -9.13 0.20
C ILE A 171 -8.06 -10.18 1.26
N GLY A 172 -8.86 -9.85 2.27
CA GLY A 172 -9.34 -10.81 3.25
C GLY A 172 -10.06 -11.99 2.60
N GLN A 173 -10.76 -11.79 1.48
CA GLN A 173 -11.39 -12.88 0.75
C GLN A 173 -10.40 -13.77 -0.01
N THR A 174 -9.30 -13.22 -0.56
CA THR A 174 -8.24 -14.07 -1.14
C THR A 174 -7.49 -14.85 -0.07
N VAL A 175 -7.27 -14.26 1.11
CA VAL A 175 -6.70 -14.94 2.29
C VAL A 175 -7.61 -16.07 2.78
N ARG A 176 -8.94 -15.87 2.85
CA ARG A 176 -9.91 -16.95 3.17
C ARG A 176 -9.94 -18.07 2.13
N ILE A 177 -9.63 -17.79 0.86
CA ILE A 177 -9.44 -18.82 -0.17
C ILE A 177 -8.14 -19.58 0.09
N ALA A 178 -7.02 -18.86 0.27
CA ALA A 178 -5.71 -19.46 0.56
C ALA A 178 -5.73 -20.38 1.80
N ARG A 179 -6.40 -19.96 2.89
CA ARG A 179 -6.58 -20.79 4.09
C ARG A 179 -7.34 -22.09 3.80
N ARG A 180 -8.46 -22.02 3.07
CA ARG A 180 -9.25 -23.21 2.70
C ARG A 180 -8.53 -24.15 1.74
N CYS A 181 -7.67 -23.63 0.87
CA CYS A 181 -6.82 -24.42 -0.01
C CYS A 181 -5.55 -24.96 0.67
N GLY A 182 -5.40 -24.79 2.00
CA GLY A 182 -4.23 -25.28 2.75
C GLY A 182 -2.93 -24.54 2.45
N VAL A 183 -2.96 -23.42 1.72
CA VAL A 183 -1.77 -22.65 1.31
C VAL A 183 -1.05 -22.05 2.52
N LEU A 184 -1.80 -21.72 3.58
CA LEU A 184 -1.28 -21.19 4.84
C LEU A 184 -1.05 -22.26 5.92
N LYS A 185 -1.12 -23.56 5.62
CA LYS A 185 -1.08 -24.65 6.62
C LYS A 185 0.18 -24.68 7.49
N HIS A 186 1.31 -24.22 6.96
CA HIS A 186 2.61 -24.19 7.66
C HIS A 186 2.98 -22.78 8.14
N TRP A 187 2.17 -21.77 7.83
CA TRP A 187 2.43 -20.38 8.19
C TRP A 187 2.04 -20.13 9.64
N ARG A 188 3.00 -19.66 10.45
CA ARG A 188 2.87 -19.51 11.91
C ARG A 188 2.46 -18.12 12.39
N GLY A 189 2.00 -17.26 11.49
CA GLY A 189 1.63 -15.87 11.81
C GLY A 189 2.76 -14.85 11.67
N ASP A 190 3.91 -15.24 11.13
CA ASP A 190 5.01 -14.31 10.89
C ASP A 190 4.66 -13.38 9.70
N VAL A 191 4.83 -12.07 9.87
CA VAL A 191 4.43 -11.05 8.89
C VAL A 191 5.61 -10.14 8.58
N GLY A 192 5.82 -9.82 7.30
CA GLY A 192 6.60 -8.66 6.89
C GLY A 192 5.67 -7.51 6.53
N ILE A 193 5.92 -6.29 7.02
CA ILE A 193 5.24 -5.09 6.51
C ILE A 193 6.28 -4.16 5.89
N ASP A 194 6.03 -3.79 4.62
CA ASP A 194 6.83 -2.85 3.85
C ASP A 194 5.94 -1.82 3.15
N ALA A 195 6.47 -0.62 2.89
CA ALA A 195 5.79 0.44 2.14
C ALA A 195 6.34 0.49 0.71
N THR A 196 5.53 0.12 -0.28
CA THR A 196 5.92 0.14 -1.69
C THR A 196 5.31 1.29 -2.47
N ALA A 197 5.97 1.75 -3.54
CA ALA A 197 5.50 2.82 -4.38
C ALA A 197 4.34 2.36 -5.30
N LEU A 198 3.17 2.97 -5.13
CA LEU A 198 2.04 2.83 -6.05
C LEU A 198 2.08 4.00 -7.05
N ALA A 199 2.90 3.83 -8.08
CA ALA A 199 3.14 4.83 -9.11
C ALA A 199 1.85 5.32 -9.79
N THR A 200 1.75 6.64 -10.01
CA THR A 200 0.63 7.24 -10.75
C THR A 200 1.05 7.60 -12.18
N TRP A 201 0.14 7.42 -13.14
CA TRP A 201 0.36 7.77 -14.55
C TRP A 201 0.34 9.29 -14.82
N HIS A 202 0.10 10.10 -13.79
CA HIS A 202 -0.07 11.54 -13.90
C HIS A 202 1.23 12.28 -13.60
N LYS A 203 1.47 13.38 -14.33
CA LYS A 203 2.64 14.23 -14.10
C LYS A 203 2.55 14.93 -12.72
N PRO A 204 3.68 15.07 -12.00
CA PRO A 204 3.72 15.84 -10.76
C PRO A 204 3.34 17.32 -10.97
N ALA A 205 3.15 18.04 -9.88
CA ALA A 205 2.89 19.48 -9.87
C ALA A 205 3.96 20.25 -10.67
N SER A 206 3.53 21.28 -11.40
CA SER A 206 4.40 22.15 -12.20
C SER A 206 4.36 23.54 -11.60
N LEU A 207 5.37 23.86 -10.80
CA LEU A 207 5.50 25.16 -10.14
C LEU A 207 5.54 26.31 -11.17
N ARG A 208 6.36 26.17 -12.24
CA ARG A 208 6.45 27.14 -13.34
C ARG A 208 5.11 27.46 -14.02
N ARG A 209 4.16 26.52 -14.04
CA ARG A 209 2.82 26.72 -14.65
C ARG A 209 1.71 26.98 -13.63
N GLY A 210 2.01 26.94 -12.33
CA GLY A 210 0.99 27.03 -11.28
C GLY A 210 -0.03 25.88 -11.28
N LEU A 211 0.31 24.68 -11.80
CA LEU A 211 -0.62 23.57 -11.99
C LEU A 211 -0.29 22.34 -11.13
N ALA A 212 -1.26 21.84 -10.37
CA ALA A 212 -1.15 20.61 -9.58
C ALA A 212 -1.14 19.33 -10.45
N SER A 213 -0.91 18.17 -9.83
CA SER A 213 -1.15 16.85 -10.45
C SER A 213 -2.65 16.62 -10.70
N LEU A 214 -3.01 15.74 -11.64
CA LEU A 214 -4.40 15.23 -11.76
C LEU A 214 -4.81 14.33 -10.59
N ASN A 215 -3.82 13.67 -9.98
CA ASN A 215 -3.96 12.98 -8.71
C ASN A 215 -3.41 13.89 -7.61
N VAL A 216 -4.28 14.71 -7.03
CA VAL A 216 -3.92 15.78 -6.09
C VAL A 216 -3.41 15.28 -4.74
N THR A 217 -3.71 14.04 -4.36
CA THR A 217 -3.24 13.41 -3.13
C THR A 217 -1.97 12.55 -3.32
N ALA A 218 -1.43 12.45 -4.54
CA ALA A 218 -0.15 11.80 -4.78
C ALA A 218 1.04 12.65 -4.30
N GLY A 219 2.08 11.99 -3.80
CA GLY A 219 3.34 12.58 -3.38
C GLY A 219 4.55 11.87 -3.97
N TRP A 220 5.74 12.21 -3.49
CA TRP A 220 6.97 11.51 -3.84
C TRP A 220 7.24 10.40 -2.81
N HIS A 221 7.25 9.16 -3.27
CA HIS A 221 7.70 8.01 -2.50
C HIS A 221 9.20 7.78 -2.74
N TYR A 222 9.96 7.65 -1.65
CA TYR A 222 11.39 7.33 -1.67
C TYR A 222 11.59 5.91 -1.13
N SER A 223 12.02 4.99 -1.99
CA SER A 223 12.29 3.61 -1.58
C SER A 223 13.72 3.48 -1.06
N GLY A 224 13.91 2.67 -0.01
CA GLY A 224 15.25 2.38 0.54
C GLY A 224 16.19 1.83 -0.54
N GLY A 225 17.35 2.48 -0.70
CA GLY A 225 18.36 2.09 -1.70
C GLY A 225 18.14 2.63 -3.12
N SER A 226 17.06 3.37 -3.39
CA SER A 226 16.88 4.11 -4.67
C SER A 226 17.28 5.58 -4.52
N SER A 227 18.03 6.10 -5.49
CA SER A 227 18.27 7.55 -5.65
C SER A 227 17.09 8.26 -6.33
N GLU A 228 16.27 7.53 -7.11
CA GLU A 228 15.14 8.08 -7.85
C GLU A 228 13.81 7.86 -7.09
N PRO A 229 13.06 8.93 -6.77
CA PRO A 229 11.75 8.81 -6.15
C PRO A 229 10.65 8.52 -7.17
N THR A 230 9.64 7.76 -6.75
CA THR A 230 8.45 7.46 -7.57
C THR A 230 7.30 8.38 -7.18
N PHE A 231 6.70 9.07 -8.17
CA PHE A 231 5.50 9.88 -7.93
C PHE A 231 4.23 9.00 -7.86
N GLY A 232 3.47 9.09 -6.77
CA GLY A 232 2.31 8.22 -6.54
C GLY A 232 1.85 8.19 -5.08
N HIS A 233 1.34 7.04 -4.66
CA HIS A 233 0.97 6.76 -3.27
C HIS A 233 1.93 5.75 -2.63
N SER A 234 1.87 5.59 -1.30
CA SER A 234 2.50 4.46 -0.61
C SER A 234 1.46 3.38 -0.36
N GLY A 235 1.72 2.16 -0.84
CA GLY A 235 0.99 0.96 -0.46
C GLY A 235 1.73 0.25 0.66
N HIS A 236 1.19 0.31 1.88
CA HIS A 236 1.66 -0.51 2.99
C HIS A 236 1.11 -1.91 2.80
N LEU A 237 1.98 -2.90 2.63
CA LEU A 237 1.61 -4.29 2.35
C LEU A 237 2.02 -5.19 3.51
N ALA A 238 1.07 -5.95 4.05
CA ALA A 238 1.37 -7.08 4.93
C ALA A 238 1.57 -8.32 4.08
N LEU A 239 2.74 -8.95 4.19
CA LEU A 239 3.13 -10.17 3.48
C LEU A 239 3.26 -11.34 4.45
N ALA A 240 2.81 -12.53 4.03
CA ALA A 240 3.10 -13.76 4.76
C ALA A 240 4.61 -14.02 4.72
N ALA A 241 5.24 -14.03 5.90
CA ALA A 241 6.66 -14.29 6.09
C ALA A 241 6.87 -15.56 6.93
N GLN A 242 8.12 -15.93 7.16
CA GLN A 242 8.50 -17.04 8.03
C GLN A 242 9.81 -16.69 8.74
N ALA A 243 9.81 -16.74 10.07
CA ALA A 243 11.01 -16.49 10.86
C ALA A 243 11.92 -17.73 10.87
N GLY A 244 13.08 -17.61 10.21
CA GLY A 244 14.11 -18.65 10.18
C GLY A 244 13.88 -19.79 9.18
N PRO A 245 14.88 -20.70 9.05
CA PRO A 245 14.80 -21.87 8.17
C PRO A 245 13.82 -22.90 8.75
N GLY A 246 12.55 -22.78 8.38
CA GLY A 246 11.49 -23.71 8.74
C GLY A 246 11.38 -24.90 7.79
N THR A 247 10.68 -25.94 8.25
CA THR A 247 10.59 -27.27 7.61
C THR A 247 9.71 -27.34 6.34
N GLY A 248 9.31 -26.20 5.77
CA GLY A 248 8.44 -26.17 4.59
C GLY A 248 8.44 -24.81 3.88
N ARG A 249 7.95 -24.81 2.63
CA ARG A 249 7.74 -23.58 1.85
C ARG A 249 6.42 -22.94 2.27
N ILE A 250 6.44 -21.66 2.64
CA ILE A 250 5.25 -20.81 2.67
C ILE A 250 4.98 -20.19 1.29
N ALA A 251 3.74 -19.88 0.99
CA ALA A 251 3.40 -19.05 -0.15
C ALA A 251 3.57 -17.57 0.22
N GLN A 252 4.34 -16.83 -0.59
CA GLN A 252 4.45 -15.38 -0.49
C GLN A 252 3.14 -14.76 -1.01
N ILE A 253 2.22 -14.45 -0.09
CA ILE A 253 0.94 -13.81 -0.41
C ILE A 253 0.78 -12.50 0.37
N VAL A 254 0.08 -11.55 -0.24
CA VAL A 254 -0.39 -10.33 0.43
C VAL A 254 -1.56 -10.71 1.35
N LEU A 255 -1.42 -10.38 2.63
CA LEU A 255 -2.40 -10.58 3.69
C LEU A 255 -3.27 -9.34 3.91
N GLY A 256 -2.78 -8.15 3.56
CA GLY A 256 -3.52 -6.89 3.63
C GLY A 256 -2.80 -5.75 2.89
N MET A 257 -3.55 -4.70 2.56
CA MET A 257 -3.04 -3.46 1.96
C MET A 257 -3.73 -2.23 2.57
N VAL A 258 -2.95 -1.19 2.86
CA VAL A 258 -3.41 0.19 3.14
C VAL A 258 -2.74 1.10 2.12
N VAL A 259 -3.49 2.03 1.52
CA VAL A 259 -2.96 3.01 0.57
C VAL A 259 -3.08 4.41 1.15
N ASP A 260 -1.98 5.15 1.19
CA ASP A 260 -1.93 6.49 1.79
C ASP A 260 -0.94 7.40 1.06
N HIS A 261 -0.93 8.68 1.40
CA HIS A 261 0.08 9.64 0.96
C HIS A 261 1.47 9.23 1.47
N PRO A 262 2.54 9.34 0.66
CA PRO A 262 3.88 8.94 1.08
C PRO A 262 4.35 9.60 2.38
N GLY A 263 4.89 8.79 3.30
CA GLY A 263 5.38 9.23 4.61
C GLY A 263 4.32 9.64 5.63
N ARG A 264 3.02 9.55 5.30
CA ARG A 264 1.94 9.81 6.27
C ARG A 264 1.56 8.53 7.02
N ARG A 265 1.27 8.69 8.32
CA ARG A 265 0.61 7.70 9.20
C ARG A 265 1.23 6.30 9.24
N THR A 266 2.49 6.10 8.81
CA THR A 266 3.12 4.79 8.59
C THR A 266 2.83 3.75 9.68
N GLY A 267 3.04 4.11 10.95
CA GLY A 267 2.72 3.25 12.08
C GLY A 267 1.25 2.84 12.16
N ARG A 268 0.33 3.80 12.09
CA ARG A 268 -1.12 3.56 12.11
C ARG A 268 -1.60 2.74 10.91
N ASN A 269 -0.96 2.92 9.75
CA ASN A 269 -1.25 2.14 8.54
C ASN A 269 -0.83 0.67 8.74
N ALA A 270 0.31 0.40 9.39
CA ALA A 270 0.67 -0.95 9.81
C ALA A 270 -0.33 -1.54 10.83
N ILE A 271 -0.76 -0.78 11.85
CA ILE A 271 -1.75 -1.28 12.82
C ILE A 271 -3.09 -1.62 12.14
N THR A 272 -3.53 -0.81 11.18
CA THR A 272 -4.75 -1.06 10.38
C THR A 272 -4.67 -2.39 9.61
N LEU A 273 -3.48 -2.76 9.12
CA LEU A 273 -3.22 -4.08 8.55
C LEU A 273 -3.34 -5.18 9.61
N LEU A 274 -2.60 -5.06 10.72
CA LEU A 274 -2.53 -6.09 11.77
C LEU A 274 -3.90 -6.36 12.42
N GLU A 275 -4.69 -5.31 12.70
CA GLU A 275 -6.07 -5.46 13.17
C GLU A 275 -6.94 -6.22 12.18
N SER A 276 -6.75 -5.99 10.88
CA SER A 276 -7.48 -6.71 9.83
C SER A 276 -7.11 -8.20 9.83
N LEU A 277 -5.86 -8.55 10.13
CA LEU A 277 -5.41 -9.94 10.29
C LEU A 277 -5.98 -10.59 11.56
N ALA A 278 -6.00 -9.86 12.67
CA ALA A 278 -6.61 -10.31 13.93
C ALA A 278 -8.12 -10.59 13.77
N LYS A 279 -8.85 -9.70 13.07
CA LYS A 279 -10.27 -9.88 12.71
C LYS A 279 -10.54 -11.08 11.80
N LEU A 280 -9.51 -11.62 11.12
CA LEU A 280 -9.60 -12.86 10.33
C LEU A 280 -9.31 -14.14 11.14
N GLY A 281 -8.95 -14.01 12.43
CA GLY A 281 -8.54 -15.13 13.28
C GLY A 281 -7.23 -15.76 12.83
N LEU A 282 -6.27 -14.95 12.34
CA LEU A 282 -4.95 -15.41 11.96
C LEU A 282 -4.00 -15.37 13.18
N PRO A 283 -3.05 -16.32 13.31
CA PRO A 283 -2.07 -16.30 14.38
C PRO A 283 -1.16 -15.06 14.28
N ALA A 284 -0.72 -14.55 15.43
CA ALA A 284 0.31 -13.53 15.52
C ALA A 284 1.67 -14.17 15.81
N GLY A 285 2.64 -13.94 14.93
CA GLY A 285 4.00 -14.45 15.03
C GLY A 285 5.02 -13.33 15.23
N SER A 286 6.13 -13.43 14.52
CA SER A 286 7.15 -12.39 14.43
C SER A 286 6.76 -11.37 13.36
N LEU A 287 6.85 -10.08 13.68
CA LEU A 287 6.56 -8.97 12.77
C LEU A 287 7.88 -8.28 12.38
N ALA A 288 8.31 -8.46 11.14
CA ALA A 288 9.46 -7.77 10.56
C ALA A 288 9.00 -6.51 9.83
N VAL A 289 9.69 -5.39 10.09
CA VAL A 289 9.43 -4.10 9.45
C VAL A 289 10.73 -3.34 9.18
N ASP A 290 10.69 -2.46 8.19
CA ASP A 290 11.80 -1.58 7.89
C ASP A 290 11.93 -0.42 8.91
N ARG A 291 12.87 0.47 8.63
CA ARG A 291 13.15 1.64 9.47
C ARG A 291 12.05 2.70 9.44
N LEU A 292 11.23 2.79 8.38
CA LEU A 292 10.12 3.73 8.30
C LEU A 292 9.03 3.45 9.36
N TYR A 293 8.84 2.20 9.75
CA TYR A 293 7.97 1.84 10.88
C TYR A 293 8.68 1.90 12.24
N THR A 294 9.98 1.59 12.27
CA THR A 294 10.79 1.64 13.50
C THR A 294 10.98 3.07 14.01
N ASP A 295 11.16 4.03 13.10
CA ASP A 295 11.26 5.46 13.39
C ASP A 295 9.88 6.11 13.70
N ALA A 296 8.78 5.35 13.67
CA ALA A 296 7.44 5.84 14.04
C ALA A 296 7.25 5.90 15.57
N ARG A 297 6.35 6.79 16.05
CA ARG A 297 6.03 6.93 17.48
C ARG A 297 5.57 5.60 18.06
N ALA A 298 6.07 5.24 19.25
CA ALA A 298 5.82 3.93 19.87
C ALA A 298 4.33 3.66 20.09
N GLU A 299 3.56 4.68 20.46
CA GLU A 299 2.10 4.64 20.67
C GLU A 299 1.33 4.44 19.36
N SER A 300 1.94 4.79 18.22
CA SER A 300 1.35 4.64 16.89
C SER A 300 1.67 3.31 16.22
N PHE A 301 2.62 2.53 16.75
CA PHE A 301 3.06 1.27 16.14
C PHE A 301 3.53 0.22 17.15
N ALA A 302 4.67 0.43 17.80
CA ALA A 302 5.34 -0.63 18.56
C ALA A 302 4.51 -1.17 19.75
N LEU A 303 3.80 -0.29 20.46
CA LEU A 303 2.90 -0.67 21.56
C LEU A 303 1.64 -1.40 21.06
N PRO A 304 0.83 -0.85 20.13
CA PRO A 304 -0.35 -1.54 19.62
C PRO A 304 -0.02 -2.85 18.87
N ALA A 305 1.11 -2.94 18.15
CA ALA A 305 1.51 -4.19 17.49
C ALA A 305 1.83 -5.31 18.50
N ARG A 306 2.45 -4.97 19.65
CA ARG A 306 2.66 -5.92 20.76
C ARG A 306 1.35 -6.28 21.45
N ALA A 307 0.42 -5.35 21.61
CA ALA A 307 -0.92 -5.62 22.15
C ALA A 307 -1.73 -6.58 21.26
N LEU A 308 -1.49 -6.57 19.94
CA LEU A 308 -2.00 -7.56 18.98
C LEU A 308 -1.24 -8.90 18.97
N GLY A 309 -0.29 -9.11 19.89
CA GLY A 309 0.44 -10.37 20.08
C GLY A 309 1.71 -10.56 19.25
N TYR A 310 2.13 -9.58 18.46
CA TYR A 310 3.31 -9.73 17.58
C TYR A 310 4.64 -9.50 18.32
N ARG A 311 5.64 -10.34 18.01
CA ARG A 311 7.04 -10.14 18.41
C ARG A 311 7.76 -9.30 17.37
N LEU A 312 8.16 -8.09 17.73
CA LEU A 312 8.75 -7.14 16.77
C LEU A 312 10.21 -7.49 16.44
N ALA A 313 10.52 -7.59 15.15
CA ALA A 313 11.86 -7.57 14.59
C ALA A 313 12.04 -6.21 13.87
N LEU A 314 12.64 -5.25 14.58
CA LEU A 314 12.81 -3.87 14.12
C LEU A 314 14.21 -3.69 13.51
N ASP A 315 14.29 -3.06 12.35
CA ASP A 315 15.57 -2.62 11.81
C ASP A 315 16.01 -1.29 12.47
N HIS A 316 17.28 -1.23 12.87
CA HIS A 316 17.90 -0.08 13.51
C HIS A 316 19.19 0.27 12.76
N LYS A 317 19.44 1.57 12.58
CA LYS A 317 20.74 2.03 12.08
C LYS A 317 21.86 1.47 12.95
N GLN A 318 23.04 1.30 12.35
CA GLN A 318 24.20 0.74 13.02
C GLN A 318 24.64 1.54 14.25
N ASP A 319 24.49 2.87 14.23
CA ASP A 319 24.78 3.81 15.32
C ASP A 319 23.67 3.88 16.41
N GLN A 320 22.52 3.21 16.19
CA GLN A 320 21.36 3.23 17.10
C GLN A 320 21.15 1.90 17.83
N ARG A 321 22.11 0.97 17.75
CA ARG A 321 22.04 -0.34 18.41
C ARG A 321 22.56 -0.24 19.84
N GLY A 322 21.65 -0.22 20.81
CA GLY A 322 21.98 -0.22 22.24
C GLY A 322 22.64 -1.53 22.71
N ILE A 323 22.93 -1.63 24.01
CA ILE A 323 23.48 -2.86 24.63
C ILE A 323 22.45 -3.99 24.50
N GLN A 324 22.82 -5.10 23.84
CA GLN A 324 21.91 -6.17 23.46
C GLN A 324 21.96 -7.39 24.40
N GLY A 325 22.81 -7.37 25.42
CA GLY A 325 22.88 -8.40 26.45
C GLY A 325 24.23 -8.43 27.18
N ALA A 326 24.31 -9.22 28.25
CA ALA A 326 25.54 -9.47 28.98
C ALA A 326 25.67 -10.97 29.30
N HIS A 327 26.86 -11.54 29.12
CA HIS A 327 27.16 -12.92 29.52
C HIS A 327 28.61 -13.01 30.04
N ARG A 328 28.78 -13.50 31.29
CA ARG A 328 30.08 -13.63 31.97
C ARG A 328 30.99 -12.39 31.85
N GLY A 329 30.41 -11.19 32.02
CA GLY A 329 31.13 -9.92 31.96
C GLY A 329 31.40 -9.36 30.56
N ALA A 330 31.13 -10.12 29.48
CA ALA A 330 31.14 -9.59 28.13
C ALA A 330 29.81 -8.86 27.84
N LEU A 331 29.88 -7.63 27.31
CA LEU A 331 28.73 -6.92 26.79
C LEU A 331 28.58 -7.24 25.30
N MET A 332 27.35 -7.57 24.88
CA MET A 332 27.00 -7.69 23.48
C MET A 332 26.60 -6.32 22.96
N ILE A 333 27.46 -5.75 22.11
CA ILE A 333 27.29 -4.45 21.47
C ILE A 333 27.52 -4.70 19.98
N ASP A 334 26.68 -4.16 19.10
CA ASP A 334 26.82 -4.31 17.64
C ASP A 334 26.80 -5.78 17.13
N GLY A 335 26.05 -6.68 17.79
CA GLY A 335 26.06 -8.12 17.46
C GLY A 335 27.43 -8.82 17.68
N THR A 336 28.39 -8.11 18.26
CA THR A 336 29.77 -8.54 18.45
C THR A 336 30.06 -8.63 19.95
N ARG A 337 30.71 -9.71 20.41
CA ARG A 337 31.07 -9.82 21.83
C ARG A 337 32.30 -8.95 22.12
N ARG A 338 32.16 -7.93 22.97
CA ARG A 338 33.29 -7.15 23.49
C ARG A 338 33.47 -7.43 24.98
N ILE A 339 34.66 -7.88 25.35
CA ILE A 339 35.11 -7.96 26.73
C ILE A 339 35.82 -6.64 27.05
N ARG A 340 35.33 -5.90 28.05
CA ARG A 340 36.07 -4.79 28.68
C ARG A 340 35.79 -4.80 30.19
N PRO A 341 36.79 -4.51 31.04
CA PRO A 341 36.57 -4.37 32.48
C PRO A 341 35.64 -3.19 32.77
N ARG A 342 34.88 -3.28 33.87
CA ARG A 342 33.87 -2.32 34.30
C ARG A 342 34.42 -0.88 34.35
N VAL A 343 33.84 0.01 33.54
CA VAL A 343 33.79 1.45 33.79
C VAL A 343 32.34 1.87 33.69
N LEU A 344 31.86 2.66 34.67
CA LEU A 344 30.48 3.18 34.65
C LEU A 344 30.28 4.08 33.42
N ILE A 345 29.23 3.81 32.64
CA ILE A 345 28.61 4.83 31.80
C ILE A 345 27.32 5.25 32.49
N VAL A 346 27.37 6.38 33.19
CA VAL A 346 26.17 7.05 33.69
C VAL A 346 25.46 7.67 32.48
N SER A 347 24.21 7.27 32.24
CA SER A 347 23.39 7.90 31.20
C SER A 347 23.03 9.31 31.63
N ALA A 348 23.60 10.31 30.95
CA ALA A 348 23.43 11.72 31.29
C ALA A 348 22.08 12.28 30.82
N HIS A 349 21.00 11.96 31.56
CA HIS A 349 19.68 12.59 31.42
C HIS A 349 18.96 12.72 32.78
N ASP A 350 19.61 13.39 33.74
CA ASP A 350 18.94 13.97 34.91
C ASP A 350 19.56 15.35 35.26
N PRO A 351 18.81 16.47 35.14
CA PRO A 351 19.30 17.80 35.45
C PRO A 351 19.29 18.14 36.96
N ARG A 352 18.91 17.24 37.87
CA ARG A 352 18.70 17.56 39.30
C ARG A 352 19.92 17.39 40.22
N LEU A 353 21.04 16.87 39.71
CA LEU A 353 22.27 16.66 40.50
C LEU A 353 23.38 17.66 40.15
N ARG A 354 23.19 18.92 40.56
CA ARG A 354 24.26 19.90 40.74
C ARG A 354 24.12 20.63 42.08
N LEU A 355 24.74 20.09 43.13
CA LEU A 355 25.04 20.83 44.35
C LEU A 355 26.22 20.20 45.10
N ARG A 356 27.23 21.04 45.37
CA ARG A 356 28.30 20.91 46.40
C ARG A 356 29.31 19.75 46.23
N HIS A 357 30.56 20.12 45.95
CA HIS A 357 31.54 20.20 47.05
C HIS A 357 32.60 21.28 46.79
N ARG A 358 32.89 22.08 47.82
CA ARG A 358 34.07 22.95 47.92
C ARG A 358 35.14 22.19 48.74
N GLY A 359 36.41 22.43 48.41
CA GLY A 359 37.46 22.69 49.40
C GLY A 359 38.41 21.54 49.75
N LEU A 360 39.67 21.95 50.00
CA LEU A 360 40.81 21.22 50.61
C LEU A 360 41.43 20.12 49.71
N GLU A 361 42.75 19.92 49.60
CA GLU A 361 44.00 20.66 49.94
C GLU A 361 45.14 19.94 49.14
N GLY A 362 46.34 20.48 48.85
CA GLY A 362 46.98 21.74 49.23
C GLY A 362 48.28 22.01 48.42
N ARG A 363 49.16 22.86 48.97
CA ARG A 363 50.49 23.30 48.43
C ARG A 363 51.50 22.12 48.38
N ALA A 364 52.65 22.13 47.71
CA ALA A 364 53.48 23.16 47.04
C ALA A 364 54.15 22.53 45.76
N ALA A 365 55.20 23.03 45.07
CA ALA A 365 56.14 24.14 45.24
C ALA A 365 56.72 24.63 43.87
N ALA A 366 57.81 25.42 43.91
CA ALA A 366 58.72 25.76 42.80
C ALA A 366 60.13 25.15 43.11
N PRO A 367 61.22 25.26 42.29
CA PRO A 367 61.63 26.30 41.32
C PRO A 367 61.87 25.74 39.88
N ALA A 368 62.34 26.49 38.87
CA ALA A 368 62.93 27.83 38.81
C ALA A 368 62.44 28.62 37.58
#